data_AF-A0A2D5MV70-F1
#
_entry.id   AF-A0A2D5MV70-F1
#
_cell.length_a   1.000
_cell.length_b   1.000
_cell.length_c   1.000
_cell.angle_alpha   90.00
_cell.angle_beta   90.00
_cell.angle_gamma   90.00
#
_symmetry.space_group_name_H-M   'P 1'
#
loop_
_entity.id
_entity.type
_entity.pdbx_description
1 polymer ?
#
loop_
_entity_poly.entity_id
_entity_poly.type
_entity_poly.pdbx_seq_one_letter_code
_entity_poly.pdbx_strand_id
1 'polypeptide(L)'
;MTKKIIPGELCWVRYPVTTADGHDEYRWWKALILSVQKRNSTVTVIWQDNEFRGQEQANIPLRFIIKEKDGYKDLKDGYKDLKDGYKALKEHFDAGLKNTLQSNSFLSNEVVKNAKIYDDRTSKLFSVLNDLNKKVDILNKAVDNLNKKILQKGIFGDEVTYDPSLDRLSNSLNSLSMDFASSSHEFDDNGTMHNKRYFS
;
A
#
# COMPACT_ATOMS: atom_id res chain seq x y z
N MET A 1 22.89 -7.48 -44.21
CA MET A 1 22.66 -8.20 -45.47
C MET A 1 21.87 -7.29 -46.41
N THR A 2 22.45 -6.85 -47.52
CA THR A 2 21.75 -6.03 -48.51
C THR A 2 20.68 -6.89 -49.20
N LYS A 3 19.41 -6.66 -48.86
CA LYS A 3 18.26 -7.36 -49.47
C LYS A 3 18.35 -7.20 -50.99
N LYS A 4 18.51 -8.31 -51.71
CA LYS A 4 18.72 -8.34 -53.17
C LYS A 4 17.44 -7.88 -53.87
N ILE A 5 17.37 -6.63 -54.31
CA ILE A 5 16.25 -6.09 -55.08
C ILE A 5 16.40 -6.51 -56.55
N ILE A 6 15.31 -7.00 -57.16
CA ILE A 6 15.32 -7.52 -58.54
C ILE A 6 14.30 -6.76 -59.39
N PRO A 7 14.65 -6.36 -60.64
CA PRO A 7 13.67 -5.85 -61.61
C PRO A 7 12.49 -6.80 -61.81
N GLY A 8 11.29 -6.24 -61.95
CA GLY A 8 10.03 -6.98 -62.07
C GLY A 8 9.38 -7.35 -60.73
N GLU A 9 10.01 -7.08 -59.58
CA GLU A 9 9.38 -7.29 -58.27
C GLU A 9 8.46 -6.11 -57.90
N LEU A 10 7.32 -6.44 -57.28
CA LEU A 10 6.46 -5.47 -56.59
C LEU A 10 7.06 -5.08 -55.24
N CYS A 11 6.96 -3.80 -54.92
CA CYS A 11 7.46 -3.24 -53.68
C CYS A 11 6.57 -2.10 -53.16
N TRP A 12 6.72 -1.81 -51.87
CA TRP A 12 6.22 -0.62 -51.22
C TRP A 12 7.29 0.45 -51.21
N VAL A 13 6.93 1.64 -51.66
CA VAL A 13 7.83 2.76 -51.87
C VAL A 13 7.36 3.92 -51.01
N ARG A 14 8.26 4.46 -50.18
CA ARG A 14 8.00 5.69 -49.42
C ARG A 14 8.31 6.89 -50.31
N TYR A 15 7.26 7.62 -50.71
CA TYR A 15 7.37 8.79 -51.59
C TYR A 15 6.83 10.04 -50.90
N PRO A 16 7.52 11.19 -50.99
CA PRO A 16 6.99 12.45 -50.49
C PRO A 16 5.84 12.92 -51.38
N VAL A 17 4.78 13.38 -50.74
CA VAL A 17 3.61 14.01 -51.35
C VAL A 17 3.46 15.36 -50.70
N THR A 18 3.56 16.41 -51.49
CA THR A 18 3.28 17.76 -51.00
C THR A 18 1.76 17.93 -50.89
N THR A 19 1.28 18.16 -49.68
CA THR A 19 -0.14 18.40 -49.40
C THR A 19 -0.57 19.79 -49.86
N ALA A 20 -1.88 20.04 -49.90
CA ALA A 20 -2.43 21.30 -50.42
C ALA A 20 -2.02 22.54 -49.60
N ASP A 21 -1.63 22.35 -48.35
CA ASP A 21 -1.08 23.33 -47.43
C ASP A 21 0.45 23.50 -47.53
N GLY A 22 1.10 22.78 -48.46
CA GLY A 22 2.54 22.90 -48.75
C GLY A 22 3.45 22.10 -47.81
N HIS A 23 2.90 21.21 -46.98
CA HIS A 23 3.70 20.31 -46.16
C HIS A 23 4.08 19.03 -46.93
N ASP A 24 5.28 18.50 -46.67
CA ASP A 24 5.69 17.24 -47.25
C ASP A 24 5.28 16.07 -46.34
N GLU A 25 4.30 15.29 -46.79
CA GLU A 25 3.92 14.03 -46.14
C GLU A 25 4.57 12.84 -46.85
N TYR A 26 5.05 11.86 -46.10
CA TYR A 26 5.55 10.62 -46.70
C TYR A 26 4.46 9.56 -46.70
N ARG A 27 4.13 9.04 -47.88
CA ARG A 27 3.15 7.95 -48.05
C ARG A 27 3.80 6.73 -48.68
N TRP A 28 3.23 5.56 -48.37
CA TRP A 28 3.65 4.29 -48.94
C TRP A 28 2.77 3.93 -50.13
N TRP A 29 3.38 3.67 -51.28
CA TRP A 29 2.70 3.33 -52.52
C TRP A 29 3.22 2.01 -53.08
N LYS A 30 2.36 1.25 -53.75
CA LYS A 30 2.79 0.06 -54.49
C LYS A 30 3.41 0.47 -55.83
N ALA A 31 4.56 -0.10 -56.13
CA ALA A 31 5.27 0.13 -57.39
C ALA A 31 5.99 -1.12 -57.87
N LEU A 32 6.12 -1.25 -59.19
CA LEU A 32 6.91 -2.26 -59.85
C LEU A 32 8.33 -1.73 -60.10
N ILE A 33 9.34 -2.54 -59.77
CA ILE A 33 10.73 -2.17 -59.96
C ILE A 33 11.13 -2.38 -61.42
N LEU A 34 11.55 -1.31 -62.09
CA LEU A 34 12.01 -1.39 -63.49
C LEU A 34 13.51 -1.64 -63.59
N SER A 35 14.30 -0.94 -62.78
CA SER A 35 15.76 -1.08 -62.80
C SER A 35 16.41 -0.71 -61.46
N VAL A 36 17.58 -1.26 -61.20
CA VAL A 36 18.37 -0.97 -59.99
C VAL A 36 19.71 -0.35 -60.41
N GLN A 37 19.94 0.90 -59.99
CA GLN A 37 21.16 1.65 -60.28
C GLN A 37 22.12 1.53 -59.10
N LYS A 38 23.08 0.60 -59.19
CA LYS A 38 24.04 0.33 -58.10
C LYS A 38 24.93 1.51 -57.74
N ARG A 39 25.31 2.35 -58.72
CA ARG A 39 26.23 3.48 -58.50
C ARG A 39 25.66 4.52 -57.53
N ASN A 40 24.35 4.77 -57.61
CA ASN A 40 23.71 5.84 -56.84
C ASN A 40 22.78 5.30 -55.74
N SER A 41 22.74 3.97 -55.57
CA SER A 41 21.83 3.30 -54.63
C SER A 41 20.36 3.71 -54.83
N THR A 42 19.94 3.83 -56.09
CA THR A 42 18.58 4.20 -56.50
C THR A 42 17.91 3.08 -57.30
N VAL A 43 16.58 3.10 -57.31
CA VAL A 43 15.71 2.17 -58.03
C VAL A 43 14.74 2.98 -58.86
N THR A 44 14.61 2.65 -60.13
CA THR A 44 13.55 3.20 -60.97
C THR A 44 12.30 2.34 -60.78
N VAL A 45 11.18 2.96 -60.43
CA VAL A 45 9.91 2.28 -60.20
C VAL A 45 8.80 2.89 -61.06
N ILE A 46 7.79 2.10 -61.37
CA ILE A 46 6.51 2.54 -61.96
C ILE A 46 5.38 2.24 -60.97
N TRP A 47 4.51 3.22 -60.73
CA TRP A 47 3.41 3.08 -59.77
C TRP A 47 2.37 2.09 -60.28
N GLN A 48 1.84 1.26 -59.38
CA GLN A 48 0.83 0.26 -59.75
C GLN A 48 -0.58 0.88 -59.89
N ASP A 49 -0.86 1.95 -59.14
CA ASP A 49 -2.16 2.62 -59.14
C ASP A 49 -2.07 4.00 -59.83
N ASN A 50 -2.95 4.23 -60.80
CA ASN A 50 -3.04 5.45 -61.62
C ASN A 50 -3.49 6.71 -60.85
N GLU A 51 -3.69 6.63 -59.54
CA GLU A 51 -4.05 7.80 -58.73
C GLU A 51 -2.88 8.79 -58.60
N PHE A 52 -1.64 8.34 -58.82
CA PHE A 52 -0.45 9.20 -58.83
C PHE A 52 -0.26 9.90 -60.19
N ARG A 53 -1.11 10.88 -60.50
CA ARG A 53 -1.26 11.53 -61.83
C ARG A 53 -0.09 12.39 -62.34
N GLY A 54 1.08 12.35 -61.72
CA GLY A 54 2.17 13.29 -62.01
C GLY A 54 3.38 12.73 -62.75
N GLN A 55 3.77 11.47 -62.48
CA GLN A 55 4.98 10.86 -63.02
C GLN A 55 4.80 9.35 -63.16
N GLU A 56 4.88 8.83 -64.38
CA GLU A 56 4.80 7.38 -64.63
C GLU A 56 5.99 6.61 -64.03
N GLN A 57 7.13 7.28 -63.82
CA GLN A 57 8.32 6.65 -63.26
C GLN A 57 9.03 7.58 -62.27
N ALA A 58 9.60 7.00 -61.22
CA ALA A 58 10.38 7.73 -60.22
C ALA A 58 11.68 7.01 -59.89
N ASN A 59 12.74 7.78 -59.63
CA ASN A 59 14.02 7.26 -59.14
C ASN A 59 14.08 7.41 -57.62
N ILE A 60 14.02 6.29 -56.91
CA ILE A 60 13.88 6.25 -55.45
C ILE A 60 15.14 5.67 -54.81
N PRO A 61 15.69 6.32 -53.77
CA PRO A 61 16.75 5.72 -52.97
C PRO A 61 16.34 4.36 -52.39
N LEU A 62 17.23 3.36 -52.45
CA LEU A 62 17.01 1.99 -51.97
C LEU A 62 16.45 1.91 -50.54
N ARG A 63 16.84 2.85 -49.67
CA ARG A 63 16.38 2.93 -48.27
C ARG A 63 14.87 3.16 -48.09
N PHE A 64 14.19 3.60 -49.15
CA PHE A 64 12.75 3.87 -49.14
C PHE A 64 11.93 2.75 -49.80
N ILE A 65 12.57 1.64 -50.15
CA ILE A 65 11.93 0.48 -50.77
C ILE A 65 11.79 -0.64 -49.73
N ILE A 66 10.56 -1.14 -49.55
CA ILE A 66 10.27 -2.34 -48.77
C ILE A 66 9.68 -3.39 -49.71
N LYS A 67 10.27 -4.58 -49.75
CA LYS A 67 9.67 -5.71 -50.47
C LYS A 67 8.37 -6.11 -49.80
N GLU A 68 7.31 -6.34 -50.59
CA GLU A 68 5.99 -6.70 -50.06
C GLU A 68 6.05 -7.91 -49.10
N LYS A 69 6.76 -8.98 -49.50
CA LYS A 69 6.95 -10.18 -48.67
C LYS A 69 7.69 -9.93 -47.36
N ASP A 70 8.63 -8.99 -47.35
CA ASP A 70 9.40 -8.67 -46.15
C ASP A 70 8.61 -7.74 -45.22
N GLY A 71 7.86 -6.78 -45.78
CA GLY A 71 7.01 -5.89 -45.00
C GLY A 71 5.95 -6.64 -44.20
N TYR A 72 5.32 -7.67 -44.80
CA TYR A 72 4.38 -8.53 -44.08
C TYR A 72 5.03 -9.31 -42.93
N LYS A 73 6.28 -9.74 -43.09
CA LYS A 73 7.01 -10.44 -42.04
C LYS A 73 7.35 -9.51 -40.89
N ASP A 74 7.91 -8.34 -41.19
CA ASP A 74 8.29 -7.34 -40.18
C ASP A 74 7.06 -6.83 -39.39
N LEU A 75 5.91 -6.66 -40.06
CA LEU A 75 4.63 -6.33 -39.41
C LEU A 75 4.13 -7.44 -38.48
N LYS A 76 4.23 -8.70 -38.91
CA LYS A 76 3.79 -9.86 -38.13
C LYS A 76 4.66 -10.07 -36.89
N ASP A 77 5.96 -9.91 -37.04
CA ASP A 77 6.92 -10.01 -35.95
C ASP A 77 6.71 -8.86 -34.96
N GLY A 78 6.55 -7.62 -35.45
CA GLY A 78 6.22 -6.47 -34.60
C GLY A 78 4.90 -6.61 -33.83
N TYR A 79 3.85 -7.18 -34.46
CA TYR A 79 2.59 -7.49 -33.77
C TYR A 79 2.77 -8.53 -32.66
N LYS A 80 3.61 -9.55 -32.90
CA LYS A 80 3.91 -10.58 -31.90
C LYS A 80 4.64 -9.98 -30.70
N ASP A 81 5.66 -9.18 -30.94
CA ASP A 81 6.44 -8.52 -29.88
C ASP A 81 5.55 -7.59 -29.03
N LEU A 82 4.64 -6.85 -29.68
CA LEU A 82 3.68 -6.00 -28.98
C LEU A 82 2.74 -6.82 -28.08
N LYS A 83 2.25 -7.95 -28.59
CA LYS A 83 1.36 -8.85 -27.85
C LYS A 83 2.06 -9.50 -26.66
N ASP A 84 3.29 -9.92 -26.84
CA ASP A 84 4.11 -10.52 -25.78
C ASP A 84 4.48 -9.49 -24.72
N GLY A 85 4.81 -8.26 -25.12
CA GLY A 85 5.03 -7.12 -24.22
C GLY A 85 3.79 -6.77 -23.38
N TYR A 86 2.60 -6.75 -23.99
CA TYR A 86 1.34 -6.54 -23.28
C TYR A 86 1.07 -7.64 -22.23
N LYS A 87 1.34 -8.90 -22.59
CA LYS A 87 1.18 -10.03 -21.67
C LYS A 87 2.11 -9.91 -20.46
N ALA A 88 3.38 -9.59 -20.69
CA ALA A 88 4.37 -9.41 -19.62
C ALA A 88 4.00 -8.25 -18.69
N LEU A 89 3.52 -7.13 -19.24
CA LEU A 89 3.06 -5.99 -18.44
C LEU A 89 1.87 -6.37 -17.55
N LYS A 90 0.91 -7.12 -18.08
CA LYS A 90 -0.26 -7.59 -17.33
C LYS A 90 0.15 -8.52 -16.18
N GLU A 91 1.02 -9.49 -16.43
CA GLU A 91 1.52 -10.40 -15.41
C GLU A 91 2.27 -9.66 -14.28
N HIS A 92 3.08 -8.66 -14.63
CA HIS A 92 3.75 -7.81 -13.64
C HIS A 92 2.76 -7.00 -12.80
N PHE A 93 1.72 -6.44 -13.42
CA PHE A 93 0.70 -5.67 -12.72
C PHE A 93 -0.11 -6.55 -11.75
N ASP A 94 -0.55 -7.72 -12.21
CA ASP A 94 -1.31 -8.68 -11.40
C ASP A 94 -0.49 -9.20 -10.21
N ALA A 95 0.82 -9.46 -10.41
CA ALA A 95 1.73 -9.85 -9.33
C ALA A 95 1.94 -8.73 -8.31
N GLY A 96 2.13 -7.49 -8.78
CA GLY A 96 2.26 -6.31 -7.91
C GLY A 96 1.02 -6.11 -7.05
N LEU A 97 -0.17 -6.17 -7.66
CA LEU A 97 -1.45 -6.03 -6.98
C LEU A 97 -1.65 -7.11 -5.91
N LYS A 98 -1.33 -8.36 -6.23
CA LYS A 98 -1.42 -9.49 -5.29
C LYS A 98 -0.52 -9.29 -4.07
N ASN A 99 0.71 -8.84 -4.28
CA ASN A 99 1.67 -8.57 -3.19
C ASN A 99 1.20 -7.42 -2.29
N THR A 100 0.62 -6.36 -2.86
CA THR A 100 0.05 -5.25 -2.08
C THR A 100 -1.14 -5.69 -1.23
N LEU A 101 -2.05 -6.50 -1.81
CA LEU A 101 -3.20 -7.03 -1.06
C LEU A 101 -2.78 -7.95 0.09
N GLN A 102 -1.78 -8.80 -0.13
CA GLN A 102 -1.22 -9.65 0.92
C GLN A 102 -0.57 -8.83 2.05
N SER A 103 0.21 -7.81 1.70
CA SER A 103 0.86 -6.92 2.68
C SER A 103 -0.18 -6.18 3.53
N ASN A 104 -1.27 -5.69 2.92
CA ASN A 104 -2.35 -5.02 3.64
C ASN A 104 -3.13 -5.98 4.55
N SER A 105 -3.31 -7.24 4.15
CA SER A 105 -3.96 -8.25 5.01
C SER A 105 -3.15 -8.56 6.27
N PHE A 106 -1.81 -8.57 6.16
CA PHE A 106 -0.92 -8.76 7.31
C PHE A 106 -0.98 -7.58 8.28
N LEU A 107 -0.94 -6.35 7.76
CA LEU A 107 -1.10 -5.14 8.57
C LEU A 107 -2.46 -5.10 9.28
N SER A 108 -3.53 -5.52 8.59
CA SER A 108 -4.87 -5.59 9.19
C SER A 108 -4.92 -6.57 10.38
N ASN A 109 -4.31 -7.74 10.27
CA ASN A 109 -4.30 -8.73 11.35
C ASN A 109 -3.51 -8.25 12.57
N GLU A 110 -2.36 -7.60 12.36
CA GLU A 110 -1.54 -7.08 13.47
C GLU A 110 -2.24 -5.90 14.19
N VAL A 111 -2.93 -5.03 13.44
CA VAL A 111 -3.76 -3.96 14.02
C VAL A 111 -4.91 -4.53 14.87
N VAL A 112 -5.60 -5.57 14.39
CA VAL A 112 -6.68 -6.23 15.15
C VAL A 112 -6.15 -6.89 16.43
N LYS A 113 -4.99 -7.54 16.36
CA LYS A 113 -4.34 -8.15 17.52
C LYS A 113 -3.97 -7.10 18.57
N ASN A 114 -3.37 -5.99 18.14
CA ASN A 114 -3.00 -4.89 19.03
C ASN A 114 -4.23 -4.22 19.64
N ALA A 115 -5.29 -3.99 18.86
CA ALA A 115 -6.55 -3.44 19.37
C ALA A 115 -7.15 -4.31 20.49
N LYS A 116 -7.10 -5.65 20.34
CA LYS A 116 -7.57 -6.59 21.37
C LYS A 116 -6.75 -6.51 22.66
N ILE A 117 -5.43 -6.37 22.56
CA ILE A 117 -4.55 -6.20 23.72
C ILE A 117 -4.89 -4.89 24.47
N TYR A 118 -5.15 -3.81 23.74
CA TYR A 118 -5.57 -2.55 24.36
C TYR A 118 -6.91 -2.70 25.08
N ASP A 119 -7.90 -3.35 24.46
CA ASP A 119 -9.22 -3.58 25.05
C ASP A 119 -9.16 -4.38 26.38
N ASP A 120 -8.40 -5.48 26.38
CA ASP A 120 -8.17 -6.30 27.57
C ASP A 120 -7.50 -5.51 28.70
N ARG A 121 -6.52 -4.65 28.36
CA ARG A 121 -5.84 -3.78 29.34
C ARG A 121 -6.79 -2.74 29.92
N THR A 122 -7.62 -2.10 29.09
CA THR A 122 -8.61 -1.13 29.58
C THR A 122 -9.66 -1.76 30.47
N SER A 123 -10.13 -2.96 30.14
CA SER A 123 -11.12 -3.69 30.96
C SER A 123 -10.57 -4.06 32.34
N LYS A 124 -9.30 -4.49 32.42
CA LYS A 124 -8.62 -4.73 33.70
C LYS A 124 -8.48 -3.45 34.53
N LEU A 125 -8.11 -2.33 33.91
CA LEU A 125 -8.00 -1.04 34.59
C LEU A 125 -9.35 -0.59 35.19
N PHE A 126 -10.44 -0.73 34.43
CA PHE A 126 -11.79 -0.42 34.94
C PHE A 126 -12.21 -1.31 36.12
N SER A 127 -11.84 -2.60 36.10
CA SER A 127 -12.09 -3.49 37.23
C SER A 127 -11.38 -3.02 38.50
N VAL A 128 -10.09 -2.65 38.38
CA VAL A 128 -9.31 -2.12 39.51
C VAL A 128 -9.91 -0.82 40.03
N LEU A 129 -10.31 0.09 39.13
CA LEU A 129 -10.95 1.36 39.50
C LEU A 129 -12.26 1.14 40.26
N ASN A 130 -13.08 0.18 39.83
CA ASN A 130 -14.33 -0.16 40.51
C ASN A 130 -14.10 -0.71 41.92
N ASP A 131 -13.08 -1.54 42.11
CA ASP A 131 -12.75 -2.05 43.45
C ASP A 131 -12.16 -0.96 44.36
N LEU A 132 -11.37 -0.03 43.82
CA LEU A 132 -10.93 1.17 44.55
C LEU A 132 -12.13 2.02 45.00
N ASN A 133 -13.09 2.28 44.12
CA ASN A 133 -14.28 3.05 44.45
C ASN A 133 -15.10 2.40 45.58
N LYS A 134 -15.28 1.08 45.55
CA LYS A 134 -15.94 0.36 46.65
C LYS A 134 -15.21 0.53 47.98
N LYS A 135 -13.87 0.49 47.98
CA LYS A 135 -13.08 0.69 49.20
C LYS A 135 -13.21 2.12 49.73
N VAL A 136 -13.22 3.13 48.86
CA VAL A 136 -13.48 4.53 49.23
C VAL A 136 -14.86 4.70 49.85
N ASP A 137 -15.89 4.06 49.28
CA ASP A 137 -17.25 4.09 49.86
C ASP A 137 -17.32 3.49 51.27
N ILE A 138 -16.58 2.40 51.51
CA ILE A 138 -16.49 1.78 52.85
C ILE A 138 -15.83 2.76 53.83
N LEU A 139 -14.74 3.42 53.43
CA LEU A 139 -14.05 4.41 54.26
C LEU A 139 -14.95 5.61 54.59
N ASN A 140 -15.66 6.15 53.61
CA ASN A 140 -16.59 7.27 53.82
C ASN A 140 -17.69 6.89 54.84
N LYS A 141 -18.27 5.69 54.72
CA LYS A 141 -19.26 5.18 55.70
C LYS A 141 -18.67 5.03 57.11
N ALA A 142 -17.40 4.62 57.22
CA ALA A 142 -16.73 4.50 58.51
C ALA A 142 -16.50 5.87 59.16
N VAL A 143 -16.06 6.86 58.37
CA VAL A 143 -15.89 8.26 58.79
C VAL A 143 -17.23 8.87 59.24
N ASP A 144 -18.30 8.68 58.48
CA ASP A 144 -19.63 9.17 58.84
C ASP A 144 -20.13 8.59 60.17
N ASN A 145 -19.90 7.29 60.38
CA ASN A 145 -20.26 6.62 61.64
C ASN A 145 -19.44 7.15 62.82
N LEU A 146 -18.15 7.44 62.63
CA LEU A 146 -17.31 8.06 63.65
C LEU A 146 -17.80 9.47 64.00
N ASN A 147 -18.08 10.30 63.00
CA ASN A 147 -18.60 11.65 63.19
C ASN A 147 -19.93 11.62 63.98
N LYS A 148 -20.83 10.69 63.67
CA LYS A 148 -22.09 10.49 64.44
C LYS A 148 -21.83 10.12 65.90
N LYS A 149 -20.87 9.23 66.17
CA LYS A 149 -20.51 8.83 67.56
C LYS A 149 -19.90 9.99 68.34
N ILE A 150 -19.05 10.81 67.72
CA ILE A 150 -18.46 11.99 68.34
C ILE A 150 -19.56 13.00 68.72
N LEU A 151 -20.49 13.27 67.79
CA LEU A 151 -21.64 14.14 68.03
C LEU A 151 -22.55 13.62 69.16
N GLN A 152 -22.80 12.31 69.22
CA GLN A 152 -23.64 11.70 70.27
C GLN A 152 -23.01 11.71 71.66
N LYS A 153 -21.68 11.62 71.77
CA LYS A 153 -20.98 11.63 73.06
C LYS A 153 -20.85 13.03 73.69
N GLY A 154 -21.28 14.09 73.01
CA GLY A 154 -21.27 15.45 73.56
C GLY A 154 -19.88 15.91 74.01
N ILE A 155 -18.81 15.45 73.35
CA ILE A 155 -17.43 15.80 73.69
C ILE A 155 -17.14 17.20 73.13
N PHE A 156 -17.70 18.21 73.78
CA PHE A 156 -17.29 19.60 73.70
C PHE A 156 -17.14 20.08 75.15
N GLY A 157 -16.03 19.70 75.80
CA GLY A 157 -15.71 20.14 77.16
C GLY A 157 -14.95 19.08 77.97
N ASP A 158 -13.63 19.27 78.05
CA ASP A 158 -12.75 18.97 79.19
C ASP A 158 -12.88 17.62 79.93
N GLU A 159 -12.64 16.50 79.23
CA GLU A 159 -11.86 15.34 79.71
C GLU A 159 -11.93 14.22 78.66
N VAL A 160 -10.86 14.05 77.88
CA VAL A 160 -10.79 13.00 76.86
C VAL A 160 -10.49 11.67 77.56
N THR A 161 -11.54 10.91 77.89
CA THR A 161 -11.39 9.50 78.26
C THR A 161 -11.11 8.68 77.00
N TYR A 162 -9.94 8.02 76.98
CA TYR A 162 -9.48 7.18 75.90
C TYR A 162 -10.50 6.08 75.55
N ASP A 163 -10.92 6.02 74.29
CA ASP A 163 -11.82 4.97 73.78
C ASP A 163 -10.99 3.91 73.02
N PRO A 164 -10.81 2.69 73.56
CA PRO A 164 -10.03 1.62 72.93
C PRO A 164 -10.59 1.17 71.56
N SER A 165 -11.82 1.57 71.20
CA SER A 165 -12.37 1.30 69.87
C SER A 165 -11.68 2.08 68.75
N LEU A 166 -11.02 3.21 69.07
CA LEU A 166 -10.20 3.97 68.11
C LEU A 166 -8.92 3.20 67.73
N ASP A 167 -8.32 2.45 68.64
CA ASP A 167 -7.17 1.58 68.33
C ASP A 167 -7.53 0.46 67.37
N ARG A 168 -8.70 -0.16 67.56
CA ARG A 168 -9.17 -1.21 66.66
C ARG A 168 -9.41 -0.67 65.26
N LEU A 169 -9.88 0.57 65.15
CA LEU A 169 -10.07 1.27 63.89
C LEU A 169 -8.74 1.67 63.24
N SER A 170 -7.81 2.20 64.02
CA SER A 170 -6.43 2.50 63.58
C SER A 170 -5.72 1.25 63.07
N ASN A 171 -5.83 0.13 63.80
CA ASN A 171 -5.26 -1.16 63.39
C ASN A 171 -5.93 -1.73 62.13
N SER A 172 -7.24 -1.54 61.96
CA SER A 172 -7.95 -1.94 60.73
C SER A 172 -7.57 -1.06 59.53
N LEU A 173 -7.31 0.23 59.74
CA LEU A 173 -6.80 1.15 58.72
C LEU A 173 -5.36 0.82 58.33
N ASN A 174 -4.53 0.47 59.32
CA ASN A 174 -3.14 0.06 59.08
C ASN A 174 -3.05 -1.29 58.36
N SER A 175 -3.94 -2.25 58.65
CA SER A 175 -4.00 -3.50 57.90
C SER A 175 -4.43 -3.28 56.45
N LEU A 176 -5.41 -2.39 56.21
CA LEU A 176 -5.81 -1.98 54.86
C LEU A 176 -4.67 -1.29 54.11
N SER A 177 -3.89 -0.43 54.78
CA SER A 177 -2.70 0.23 54.21
C SER A 177 -1.60 -0.77 53.82
N MET A 178 -1.35 -1.79 54.65
CA MET A 178 -0.39 -2.86 54.34
C MET A 178 -0.84 -3.75 53.17
N ASP A 179 -2.13 -4.06 53.05
CA ASP A 179 -2.68 -4.79 51.90
C ASP A 179 -2.55 -3.99 50.59
N PHE A 180 -2.60 -2.65 50.68
CA PHE A 180 -2.33 -1.76 49.55
C PHE A 180 -0.85 -1.70 49.17
N ALA A 181 0.06 -1.67 50.14
CA ALA A 181 1.51 -1.64 49.88
C ALA A 181 2.04 -2.98 49.32
N SER A 182 1.40 -4.10 49.67
CA SER A 182 1.81 -5.45 49.24
C SER A 182 1.22 -5.88 47.88
N SER A 183 0.31 -5.09 47.31
CA SER A 183 -0.28 -5.32 45.98
C SER A 183 0.29 -4.39 44.91
N SER A 184 1.62 -4.31 44.81
CA SER A 184 2.27 -3.71 43.64
C SER A 184 2.32 -4.71 42.50
N HIS A 185 1.92 -4.28 41.31
CA HIS A 185 1.91 -5.10 40.11
C HIS A 185 2.95 -4.55 39.13
N GLU A 186 4.07 -5.25 38.99
CA GLU A 186 5.04 -5.00 37.93
C GLU A 186 4.61 -5.77 36.67
N PHE A 187 4.57 -5.05 35.55
CA PHE A 187 4.44 -5.64 34.22
C PHE A 187 5.83 -5.73 33.61
N ASP A 188 6.17 -6.89 33.04
CA ASP A 188 7.39 -7.01 32.24
C ASP A 188 7.25 -6.30 30.87
N ASP A 189 8.34 -6.19 30.12
CA ASP A 189 8.36 -5.57 28.78
C ASP A 189 7.44 -6.28 27.76
N ASN A 190 6.98 -7.49 28.09
CA ASN A 190 6.03 -8.27 27.29
C ASN A 190 4.57 -8.11 27.76
N GLY A 191 4.32 -7.31 28.81
CA GLY A 191 2.99 -7.07 29.38
C GLY A 191 2.43 -8.23 30.19
N THR A 192 3.26 -9.18 30.61
CA THR A 192 2.89 -10.29 31.48
C THR A 192 2.91 -9.82 32.93
N MET A 193 1.83 -10.12 33.66
CA MET A 193 1.62 -9.63 35.02
C MET A 193 2.20 -10.63 36.03
N HIS A 194 3.22 -10.24 36.77
CA HIS A 194 3.83 -11.07 37.80
C HIS A 194 3.40 -10.61 39.19
N ASN A 195 2.77 -11.51 39.95
CA ASN A 195 2.35 -11.25 41.31
C ASN A 195 3.55 -11.44 42.25
N LYS A 196 4.31 -10.36 42.53
CA LYS A 196 5.33 -10.39 43.59
C LYS A 196 4.64 -10.12 44.93
N ARG A 197 4.51 -11.15 45.77
CA ARG A 197 4.24 -10.94 47.20
C ARG A 197 5.55 -10.53 47.85
N TYR A 198 5.68 -9.26 48.23
CA TYR A 198 6.73 -8.84 49.14
C TYR A 198 6.34 -9.36 50.54
N PHE A 199 7.00 -10.42 50.99
CA PHE A 199 6.99 -10.82 52.39
C PHE A 199 8.01 -9.94 53.12
N SER A 200 7.53 -9.01 53.93
CA SER A 200 8.30 -8.36 54.99
C SER A 200 7.90 -8.93 56.34
#